data_AF-A0A1D8GF87-F1
#
_entry.id   AF-A0A1D8GF87-F1
#
_cell.length_a   1.000
_cell.length_b   1.000
_cell.length_c   1.000
_cell.angle_alpha   90.00
_cell.angle_beta   90.00
_cell.angle_gamma   90.00
#
_symmetry.space_group_name_H-M   'P 1'
#
loop_
_entity.id
_entity.type
_entity.pdbx_description
1 polymer ?
#
loop_
_entity_poly.entity_id
_entity_poly.type
_entity_poly.pdbx_seq_one_letter_code
_entity_poly.pdbx_strand_id
1 'polypeptide(L)'
;MSKVSDTMKNRKFYIFMIAMAIVVVGTLFFLNNTAAEEALKVRAFYPEAKKIERVKDIADDVFISINLPAVRRAYAVDGVIKAYVVSCVGYVGPIEVLAAIDDEKGELIGIEILGHTESPDYAEHIGKNWFLDRFKNIIAEKYLNLVVLDKENPEDIVQVTGATVSSQAVVNAVNAAIGAYQYKVKGIKMDRVPDVVSQEMWQKDTNSFAINWEGGAIRINTEEIKQYEQMEMDVVLIHTTGTETPMKVKGPTLRHILEREGIDLSQYEGVGITGRDGYYTMIDREKLEVNDVILAWEADGKGLKEEEKPVRVALPKEMGPYWVKMVSNIDLYDAISSKDIDKIHMFHALTADIDPYFYEYYGSKDKSIEVGKILKKFDAVDEKGFFTMGASDGLIKNETISMVRQRYFIKIEGENAPMNIAPSFKLGMNVKGMTHFSTTKDAVIFPEKMRAVVRTKKINGKEGLLLEDVLLTAGMRWTGGNGFNAVSTDGSQLQINGEELPECYITSEDGKVDLCNGHIPLIKDLLRIEKL
;
A
#
# COMPACT_ATOMS: atom_id res chain seq x y z
N MET A 1 -17.06 17.31 -72.30
CA MET A 1 -17.19 16.90 -70.88
C MET A 1 -15.85 16.65 -70.14
N SER A 2 -14.66 16.94 -70.71
CA SER A 2 -13.39 16.58 -70.04
C SER A 2 -12.67 17.71 -69.28
N LYS A 3 -12.92 19.00 -69.58
CA LYS A 3 -12.25 20.13 -68.88
C LYS A 3 -12.75 20.42 -67.45
N VAL A 4 -13.98 20.03 -67.11
CA VAL A 4 -14.61 20.27 -65.79
C VAL A 4 -14.13 19.26 -64.74
N SER A 5 -13.70 18.07 -65.19
CA SER A 5 -13.20 16.99 -64.31
C SER A 5 -11.83 17.33 -63.69
N ASP A 6 -10.92 17.89 -64.49
CA ASP A 6 -9.58 18.26 -64.02
C ASP A 6 -9.57 19.46 -63.07
N THR A 7 -10.47 20.43 -63.27
CA THR A 7 -10.60 21.58 -62.34
C THR A 7 -11.13 21.15 -60.97
N MET A 8 -12.03 20.15 -60.91
CA MET A 8 -12.51 19.59 -59.64
C MET A 8 -11.44 18.75 -58.92
N LYS A 9 -10.59 18.01 -59.66
CA LYS A 9 -9.46 17.28 -59.07
C LYS A 9 -8.45 18.22 -58.41
N ASN A 10 -8.09 19.31 -59.09
CA ASN A 10 -7.16 20.30 -58.53
C ASN A 10 -7.76 21.01 -57.30
N ARG A 11 -9.06 21.34 -57.30
CA ARG A 11 -9.72 21.95 -56.14
C ARG A 11 -9.74 21.03 -54.92
N LYS A 12 -10.00 19.72 -55.10
CA LYS A 12 -9.93 18.74 -54.01
C LYS A 12 -8.50 18.57 -53.48
N PHE A 13 -7.51 18.62 -54.36
CA PHE A 13 -6.09 18.59 -53.98
C PHE A 13 -5.68 19.82 -53.14
N TYR A 14 -6.11 21.03 -53.53
CA TYR A 14 -5.84 22.25 -52.74
C TYR A 14 -6.55 22.25 -51.38
N ILE A 15 -7.79 21.77 -51.30
CA ILE A 15 -8.52 21.63 -50.03
C ILE A 15 -7.81 20.64 -49.10
N PHE A 16 -7.33 19.52 -49.64
CA PHE A 16 -6.55 18.55 -48.88
C PHE A 16 -5.23 19.13 -48.36
N MET A 17 -4.50 19.88 -49.18
CA MET A 17 -3.26 20.57 -48.78
C MET A 17 -3.50 21.61 -47.68
N ILE A 18 -4.58 22.39 -47.76
CA ILE A 18 -4.95 23.37 -46.72
C ILE A 18 -5.36 22.66 -45.43
N ALA A 19 -6.14 21.58 -45.51
CA ALA A 19 -6.50 20.78 -44.34
C ALA A 19 -5.26 20.17 -43.67
N MET A 20 -4.30 19.66 -44.45
CA MET A 20 -3.04 19.15 -43.94
C MET A 20 -2.19 20.26 -43.31
N ALA A 21 -2.14 21.45 -43.90
CA ALA A 21 -1.47 22.62 -43.31
C ALA A 21 -2.14 23.05 -42.00
N ILE A 22 -3.47 23.05 -41.92
CA ILE A 22 -4.21 23.36 -40.69
C ILE A 22 -3.96 22.30 -39.61
N VAL A 23 -3.90 21.02 -39.99
CA VAL A 23 -3.55 19.94 -39.06
C VAL A 23 -2.13 20.14 -38.54
N VAL A 24 -1.14 20.39 -39.42
CA VAL A 24 0.26 20.64 -39.04
C VAL A 24 0.40 21.88 -38.16
N VAL A 25 -0.30 22.97 -38.50
CA VAL A 25 -0.33 24.19 -37.68
C VAL A 25 -1.02 23.92 -36.34
N GLY A 26 -2.07 23.11 -36.31
CA GLY A 26 -2.75 22.66 -35.09
C GLY A 26 -1.83 21.82 -34.19
N THR A 27 -1.06 20.89 -34.74
CA THR A 27 -0.06 20.13 -33.99
C THR A 27 1.07 21.02 -33.48
N LEU A 28 1.54 21.97 -34.30
CA LEU A 28 2.54 22.96 -33.89
C LEU A 28 2.02 23.88 -32.77
N PHE A 29 0.73 24.24 -32.80
CA PHE A 29 0.09 25.03 -31.75
C PHE A 29 -0.07 24.24 -30.44
N PHE A 30 -0.39 22.95 -30.54
CA PHE A 30 -0.43 22.03 -29.39
C PHE A 30 0.96 21.83 -28.76
N LEU A 31 2.01 21.71 -29.58
CA LEU A 31 3.41 21.66 -29.13
C LEU A 31 3.88 22.99 -28.51
N ASN A 32 3.28 24.12 -28.90
CA ASN A 32 3.59 25.43 -28.32
C ASN A 32 2.91 25.64 -26.96
N ASN A 33 1.82 24.91 -26.66
CA ASN A 33 1.11 25.01 -25.39
C ASN A 33 1.92 24.44 -24.21
N THR A 34 2.70 23.39 -24.44
CA THR A 34 3.53 22.73 -23.42
C THR A 34 4.67 23.64 -22.92
N ALA A 35 5.28 24.42 -23.81
CA ALA A 35 6.35 25.36 -23.44
C ALA A 35 5.84 26.51 -22.56
N ALA A 36 4.59 26.95 -22.78
CA ALA A 36 3.96 27.98 -21.96
C ALA A 36 3.61 27.44 -20.56
N GLU A 37 3.08 26.22 -20.47
CA GLU A 37 2.79 25.56 -19.19
C GLU A 37 4.07 25.30 -18.38
N GLU A 38 5.13 24.81 -19.02
CA GLU A 38 6.43 24.60 -18.35
C GLU A 38 7.01 25.92 -17.82
N ALA A 39 6.92 27.01 -18.60
CA ALA A 39 7.40 28.32 -18.15
C ALA A 39 6.63 28.83 -16.91
N LEU A 40 5.33 28.51 -16.78
CA LEU A 40 4.54 28.82 -15.58
C LEU A 40 5.02 28.01 -14.37
N LYS A 41 5.32 26.71 -14.56
CA LYS A 41 5.88 25.87 -13.50
C LYS A 41 7.27 26.32 -13.07
N VAL A 42 8.13 26.71 -14.01
CA VAL A 42 9.43 27.34 -13.70
C VAL A 42 9.20 28.61 -12.89
N ARG A 43 8.25 29.47 -13.27
CA ARG A 43 7.93 30.69 -12.50
C ARG A 43 7.45 30.40 -11.08
N ALA A 44 6.80 29.26 -10.81
CA ALA A 44 6.41 28.88 -9.45
C ALA A 44 7.62 28.68 -8.52
N PHE A 45 8.76 28.23 -9.05
CA PHE A 45 10.03 28.15 -8.32
C PHE A 45 10.78 29.49 -8.23
N TYR A 46 10.54 30.42 -9.16
CA TYR A 46 11.18 31.73 -9.20
C TYR A 46 10.14 32.87 -9.31
N PRO A 47 9.39 33.16 -8.23
CA PRO A 47 8.30 34.14 -8.26
C PRO A 47 8.78 35.55 -8.62
N GLU A 48 10.00 35.91 -8.23
CA GLU A 48 10.62 37.22 -8.48
C GLU A 48 11.32 37.32 -9.85
N ALA A 49 11.26 36.27 -10.68
CA ALA A 49 11.94 36.25 -11.97
C ALA A 49 11.38 37.27 -12.95
N LYS A 50 12.23 38.20 -13.40
CA LYS A 50 11.85 39.22 -14.39
C LYS A 50 11.69 38.60 -15.77
N LYS A 51 12.56 37.64 -16.11
CA LYS A 51 12.61 37.01 -17.43
C LYS A 51 12.85 35.50 -17.31
N ILE A 52 12.05 34.71 -18.02
CA ILE A 52 12.23 33.26 -18.14
C ILE A 52 12.26 32.93 -19.63
N GLU A 53 13.33 32.30 -20.09
CA GLU A 53 13.54 31.95 -21.50
C GLU A 53 13.99 30.51 -21.64
N ARG A 54 13.39 29.79 -22.58
CA ARG A 54 13.86 28.44 -22.92
C ARG A 54 15.20 28.53 -23.66
N VAL A 55 16.19 27.77 -23.18
CA VAL A 55 17.48 27.62 -23.85
C VAL A 55 17.30 26.76 -25.09
N LYS A 56 17.80 27.23 -26.23
CA LYS A 56 17.78 26.48 -27.48
C LYS A 56 18.84 25.39 -27.46
N ASP A 57 18.49 24.23 -28.01
CA ASP A 57 19.42 23.15 -28.35
C ASP A 57 20.27 22.63 -27.19
N ILE A 58 19.77 22.73 -25.94
CA ILE A 58 20.50 22.25 -24.75
C ILE A 58 20.80 20.75 -24.82
N ALA A 59 19.87 19.96 -25.36
CA ALA A 59 20.01 18.53 -25.52
C ALA A 59 21.01 18.15 -26.63
N ASP A 60 21.31 19.08 -27.55
CA ASP A 60 22.26 18.90 -28.64
C ASP A 60 23.68 19.33 -28.27
N ASP A 61 23.88 19.89 -27.07
CA ASP A 61 25.23 20.17 -26.57
C ASP A 61 26.04 18.86 -26.48
N VAL A 62 27.27 18.90 -26.99
CA VAL A 62 28.14 17.71 -27.12
C VAL A 62 28.41 17.03 -25.77
N PHE A 63 28.61 17.80 -24.69
CA PHE A 63 28.86 17.21 -23.39
C PHE A 63 27.57 16.66 -22.77
N ILE A 64 26.48 17.42 -22.86
CA ILE A 64 25.16 17.04 -22.30
C ILE A 64 24.62 15.80 -23.01
N SER A 65 24.59 15.77 -24.34
CA SER A 65 24.06 14.63 -25.12
C SER A 65 24.78 13.31 -24.81
N ILE A 66 26.10 13.35 -24.55
CA ILE A 66 26.90 12.15 -24.29
C ILE A 66 26.82 11.72 -22.82
N ASN A 67 26.92 12.68 -21.89
CA ASN A 67 27.11 12.37 -20.46
C ASN A 67 25.83 12.55 -19.62
N LEU A 68 24.87 13.34 -20.09
CA LEU A 68 23.63 13.67 -19.39
C LEU A 68 22.42 13.52 -20.33
N PRO A 69 22.25 12.36 -21.00
CA PRO A 69 21.25 12.16 -22.06
C PRO A 69 19.79 12.36 -21.61
N ALA A 70 19.53 12.33 -20.30
CA ALA A 70 18.21 12.58 -19.74
C ALA A 70 17.76 14.05 -19.88
N VAL A 71 18.69 14.99 -20.05
CA VAL A 71 18.39 16.43 -20.13
C VAL A 71 17.70 16.74 -21.45
N ARG A 72 16.41 17.11 -21.38
CA ARG A 72 15.60 17.41 -22.57
C ARG A 72 15.53 18.90 -22.82
N ARG A 73 15.33 19.70 -21.77
CA ARG A 73 15.09 21.15 -21.88
C ARG A 73 15.73 21.87 -20.70
N ALA A 74 16.02 23.15 -20.89
CA ALA A 74 16.54 24.02 -19.85
C ALA A 74 15.99 25.44 -20.02
N TYR A 75 15.89 26.16 -18.92
CA TYR A 75 15.37 27.52 -18.86
C TYR A 75 16.39 28.43 -18.19
N ALA A 76 16.66 29.54 -18.87
CA ALA A 76 17.40 30.66 -18.33
C ALA A 76 16.42 31.57 -17.58
N VAL A 77 16.70 31.81 -16.30
CA VAL A 77 15.94 32.69 -15.42
C VAL A 77 16.85 33.87 -15.09
N ASP A 78 16.43 35.06 -15.52
CA ASP A 78 17.22 36.30 -15.43
C ASP A 78 18.65 36.17 -15.99
N GLY A 79 18.80 35.37 -17.05
CA GLY A 79 20.05 35.17 -17.77
C GLY A 79 20.90 33.99 -17.30
N VAL A 80 20.52 33.30 -16.21
CA VAL A 80 21.24 32.14 -15.68
C VAL A 80 20.45 30.86 -15.97
N ILE A 81 21.11 29.84 -16.53
CA ILE A 81 20.47 28.54 -16.81
C ILE A 81 20.36 27.77 -15.50
N LYS A 82 19.18 27.73 -14.90
CA LYS A 82 18.99 27.19 -13.55
C LYS A 82 17.71 26.35 -13.33
N ALA A 83 16.95 26.10 -14.39
CA ALA A 83 15.87 25.12 -14.35
C ALA A 83 15.99 24.14 -15.51
N TYR A 84 15.81 22.86 -15.23
CA TYR A 84 16.05 21.77 -16.17
C TYR A 84 14.87 20.81 -16.18
N VAL A 85 14.43 20.44 -17.39
CA VAL A 85 13.48 19.35 -17.58
C VAL A 85 14.25 18.12 -18.05
N VAL A 86 14.16 17.09 -17.24
CA VAL A 86 14.95 15.86 -17.33
C VAL A 86 13.98 14.68 -17.36
N SER A 87 14.21 13.74 -18.27
CA SER A 87 13.34 12.57 -18.45
C SER A 87 14.17 11.31 -18.35
N CYS A 88 13.94 10.55 -17.29
CA CYS A 88 14.56 9.26 -17.03
C CYS A 88 13.51 8.14 -17.09
N VAL A 89 13.91 6.96 -17.56
CA VAL A 89 13.04 5.78 -17.63
C VAL A 89 13.02 5.06 -16.28
N GLY A 90 11.86 5.08 -15.63
CA GLY A 90 11.52 4.34 -14.40
C GLY A 90 10.90 2.98 -14.72
N TYR A 91 10.14 2.40 -13.78
CA TYR A 91 9.72 1.00 -13.77
C TYR A 91 8.76 0.62 -14.92
N VAL A 92 7.77 1.45 -15.26
CA VAL A 92 6.92 1.19 -16.44
C VAL A 92 7.36 2.03 -17.65
N GLY A 93 7.94 3.20 -17.43
CA GLY A 93 8.24 4.13 -18.50
C GLY A 93 8.85 5.45 -18.02
N PRO A 94 8.90 6.47 -18.89
CA PRO A 94 9.57 7.73 -18.58
C PRO A 94 8.87 8.48 -17.45
N ILE A 95 9.67 9.08 -16.57
CA ILE A 95 9.31 10.05 -15.55
C ILE A 95 9.99 11.36 -15.93
N GLU A 96 9.22 12.41 -16.15
CA GLU A 96 9.70 13.73 -16.51
C GLU A 96 9.66 14.66 -15.30
N VAL A 97 10.81 15.19 -14.94
CA VAL A 97 11.04 15.97 -13.72
C VAL A 97 11.52 17.37 -14.13
N LEU A 98 10.93 18.40 -13.53
CA LEU A 98 11.45 19.75 -13.52
C LEU A 98 12.28 19.93 -12.24
N ALA A 99 13.57 20.23 -12.37
CA ALA A 99 14.45 20.56 -11.25
C ALA A 99 14.83 22.04 -11.30
N ALA A 100 14.73 22.73 -10.17
CA ALA A 100 15.05 24.14 -10.01
C ALA A 100 16.22 24.33 -9.02
N ILE A 101 17.19 25.16 -9.39
CA ILE A 101 18.43 25.39 -8.64
C ILE A 101 18.56 26.89 -8.31
N ASP A 102 18.88 27.18 -7.06
CA ASP A 102 19.28 28.50 -6.59
C ASP A 102 20.75 28.72 -6.97
N ASP A 103 21.01 29.71 -7.83
CA ASP A 103 22.36 29.99 -8.31
C ASP A 103 23.23 30.79 -7.35
N GLU A 104 22.63 31.49 -6.37
CA GLU A 104 23.35 32.21 -5.32
C GLU A 104 23.90 31.25 -4.27
N LYS A 105 23.08 30.28 -3.84
CA LYS A 105 23.46 29.26 -2.85
C LYS A 105 24.06 27.99 -3.47
N GLY A 106 23.79 27.72 -4.74
CA GLY A 106 24.15 26.46 -5.38
C GLY A 106 23.34 25.29 -4.83
N GLU A 107 22.08 25.51 -4.46
CA GLU A 107 21.20 24.51 -3.82
C GLU A 107 19.99 24.19 -4.71
N LEU A 108 19.46 22.97 -4.60
CA LEU A 108 18.16 22.64 -5.17
C LEU A 108 17.06 23.39 -4.41
N ILE A 109 16.27 24.19 -5.13
CA ILE A 109 15.05 24.81 -4.59
C ILE A 109 13.99 23.72 -4.40
N GLY A 110 13.96 22.75 -5.30
CA GLY A 110 13.07 21.60 -5.28
C GLY A 110 12.85 21.03 -6.67
N ILE A 111 11.92 20.08 -6.75
CA ILE A 111 11.55 19.40 -7.99
C ILE A 111 10.03 19.32 -8.14
N GLU A 112 9.57 19.14 -9.37
CA GLU A 112 8.18 18.84 -9.70
C GLU A 112 8.14 17.72 -10.75
N ILE A 113 7.23 16.76 -10.58
CA ILE A 113 6.95 15.75 -11.62
C ILE A 113 6.01 16.38 -12.65
N LEU A 114 6.49 16.53 -13.89
CA LEU A 114 5.70 17.07 -14.99
C LEU A 114 4.76 16.03 -15.60
N GLY A 115 5.20 14.78 -15.63
CA GLY A 115 4.45 13.65 -16.14
C GLY A 115 5.22 12.35 -15.94
N HIS A 116 4.51 11.22 -15.95
CA HIS A 116 5.12 9.92 -15.84
C HIS A 116 4.28 8.85 -16.55
N THR A 117 4.92 7.74 -16.91
CA THR A 117 4.25 6.51 -17.36
C THR A 117 4.56 5.42 -16.35
N GLU A 118 4.05 5.55 -15.12
CA GLU A 118 4.28 4.62 -14.01
C GLU A 118 2.98 3.93 -13.59
N SER A 119 3.10 2.78 -12.91
CA SER A 119 1.95 2.10 -12.30
C SER A 119 1.22 3.04 -11.34
N PRO A 120 -0.14 3.02 -11.28
CA PRO A 120 -0.91 3.94 -10.43
C PRO A 120 -0.45 4.00 -8.97
N ASP A 121 -0.11 2.85 -8.37
CA ASP A 121 0.30 2.77 -6.97
C ASP A 121 1.66 3.44 -6.72
N TYR A 122 2.66 3.23 -7.58
CA TYR A 122 3.98 3.85 -7.44
C TYR A 122 3.99 5.33 -7.83
N ALA A 123 3.26 5.66 -8.90
CA ALA A 123 2.99 7.02 -9.34
C ALA A 123 2.41 7.88 -8.23
N GLU A 124 1.46 7.32 -7.46
CA GLU A 124 0.84 8.02 -6.35
C GLU A 124 1.86 8.39 -5.27
N HIS A 125 2.96 7.64 -5.09
CA HIS A 125 3.95 7.95 -4.05
C HIS A 125 5.03 8.93 -4.51
N ILE A 126 5.61 8.72 -5.70
CA ILE A 126 6.70 9.58 -6.20
C ILE A 126 6.24 11.00 -6.55
N GLY A 127 4.93 11.21 -6.76
CA GLY A 127 4.35 12.52 -7.05
C GLY A 127 3.94 13.34 -5.82
N LYS A 128 4.10 12.82 -4.58
CA LYS A 128 3.62 13.49 -3.36
C LYS A 128 4.71 14.36 -2.74
N ASN A 129 4.27 15.45 -2.13
CA ASN A 129 5.15 16.42 -1.48
C ASN A 129 6.10 15.78 -0.46
N TRP A 130 5.69 14.77 0.31
CA TRP A 130 6.58 14.13 1.29
C TRP A 130 7.85 13.51 0.67
N PHE A 131 7.79 13.10 -0.60
CA PHE A 131 8.94 12.60 -1.35
C PHE A 131 9.65 13.74 -2.08
N LEU A 132 8.90 14.61 -2.77
CA LEU A 132 9.46 15.74 -3.54
C LEU A 132 10.20 16.76 -2.64
N ASP A 133 9.72 16.95 -1.41
CA ASP A 133 10.31 17.85 -0.43
C ASP A 133 11.69 17.36 0.05
N ARG A 134 12.02 16.08 -0.16
CA ARG A 134 13.36 15.53 0.15
C ARG A 134 14.45 16.12 -0.73
N PHE A 135 14.11 16.73 -1.85
CA PHE A 135 15.05 17.35 -2.79
C PHE A 135 15.27 18.85 -2.54
N LYS A 136 14.61 19.43 -1.52
CA LYS A 136 14.74 20.87 -1.21
C LYS A 136 15.98 21.14 -0.36
N ASN A 137 16.61 22.28 -0.60
CA ASN A 137 17.75 22.80 0.15
C ASN A 137 18.94 21.82 0.21
N ILE A 138 19.15 21.05 -0.85
CA ILE A 138 20.33 20.19 -0.99
C ILE A 138 21.36 20.89 -1.88
N ILE A 139 22.60 20.95 -1.40
CA ILE A 139 23.74 21.52 -2.14
C ILE A 139 23.97 20.72 -3.44
N ALA A 140 23.88 21.41 -4.58
CA ALA A 140 23.99 20.85 -5.91
C ALA A 140 25.45 20.76 -6.41
N GLU A 141 26.43 20.55 -5.52
CA GLU A 141 27.84 20.37 -5.86
C GLU A 141 28.22 18.90 -6.10
N LYS A 142 27.45 17.99 -5.51
CA LYS A 142 27.61 16.54 -5.64
C LYS A 142 26.33 15.93 -6.18
N TYR A 143 26.46 14.71 -6.70
CA TYR A 143 25.28 13.90 -7.00
C TYR A 143 24.65 13.36 -5.73
N LEU A 144 23.34 13.19 -5.80
CA LEU A 144 22.48 12.61 -4.78
C LEU A 144 22.58 11.09 -4.81
N ASN A 145 22.46 10.47 -3.64
CA ASN A 145 22.41 9.01 -3.47
C ASN A 145 21.00 8.57 -3.11
N LEU A 146 20.57 7.42 -3.62
CA LEU A 146 19.35 6.78 -3.13
C LEU A 146 19.70 5.85 -1.97
N VAL A 147 19.03 6.00 -0.83
CA VAL A 147 19.22 5.16 0.36
C VAL A 147 17.91 4.50 0.80
N VAL A 148 17.99 3.39 1.51
CA VAL A 148 16.82 2.54 1.80
C VAL A 148 16.01 3.03 3.00
N LEU A 149 16.68 3.32 4.12
CA LEU A 149 16.02 3.58 5.41
C LEU A 149 16.27 5.00 5.89
N ASP A 150 17.54 5.33 6.16
CA ASP A 150 17.90 6.58 6.82
C ASP A 150 18.85 7.43 6.00
N LYS A 151 18.73 8.74 6.20
CA LYS A 151 19.61 9.75 5.62
C LYS A 151 20.88 9.83 6.47
N GLU A 152 22.00 9.31 5.98
CA GLU A 152 23.30 9.39 6.66
C GLU A 152 24.09 10.62 6.22
N ASN A 153 23.94 11.01 4.95
CA ASN A 153 24.64 12.13 4.33
C ASN A 153 23.65 13.19 3.80
N PRO A 154 24.05 14.47 3.69
CA PRO A 154 23.21 15.53 3.14
C PRO A 154 22.65 15.25 1.74
N GLU A 155 23.42 14.54 0.91
CA GLU A 155 23.08 14.13 -0.46
C GLU A 155 22.17 12.89 -0.54
N ASP A 156 21.90 12.23 0.58
CA ASP A 156 21.09 11.02 0.59
C ASP A 156 19.59 11.37 0.50
N ILE A 157 18.92 10.68 -0.42
CA ILE A 157 17.49 10.68 -0.64
C ILE A 157 16.98 9.30 -0.25
N VAL A 158 16.21 9.25 0.83
CA VAL A 158 15.53 8.03 1.24
C VAL A 158 14.53 7.65 0.14
N GLN A 159 14.50 6.39 -0.25
CA GLN A 159 13.59 5.90 -1.29
C GLN A 159 12.14 5.83 -0.81
N VAL A 160 11.23 5.62 -1.75
CA VAL A 160 9.87 5.19 -1.48
C VAL A 160 9.86 3.66 -1.33
N THR A 161 9.40 3.16 -0.18
CA THR A 161 9.24 1.71 0.05
C THR A 161 8.37 1.07 -1.04
N GLY A 162 8.89 0.02 -1.68
CA GLY A 162 8.19 -0.68 -2.76
C GLY A 162 8.24 0.02 -4.13
N ALA A 163 8.87 1.19 -4.27
CA ALA A 163 9.03 1.90 -5.54
C ALA A 163 10.51 2.29 -5.77
N THR A 164 11.41 1.32 -5.61
CA THR A 164 12.87 1.50 -5.69
C THR A 164 13.31 2.02 -7.06
N VAL A 165 12.88 1.37 -8.14
CA VAL A 165 13.25 1.74 -9.52
C VAL A 165 12.73 3.13 -9.89
N SER A 166 11.48 3.43 -9.52
CA SER A 166 10.88 4.75 -9.74
C SER A 166 11.58 5.84 -8.94
N SER A 167 11.94 5.57 -7.68
CA SER A 167 12.70 6.49 -6.83
C SER A 167 14.09 6.78 -7.43
N GLN A 168 14.78 5.73 -7.90
CA GLN A 168 16.09 5.88 -8.54
C GLN A 168 16.00 6.69 -9.84
N ALA A 169 14.96 6.49 -10.65
CA ALA A 169 14.75 7.24 -11.87
C ALA A 169 14.59 8.75 -11.59
N VAL A 170 13.87 9.12 -10.52
CA VAL A 170 13.78 10.53 -10.08
C VAL A 170 15.14 11.05 -9.62
N VAL A 171 15.88 10.30 -8.79
CA VAL A 171 17.24 10.69 -8.35
C VAL A 171 18.18 10.88 -9.54
N ASN A 172 18.17 9.97 -10.52
CA ASN A 172 18.97 10.09 -11.73
C ASN A 172 18.59 11.32 -12.56
N ALA A 173 17.30 11.63 -12.69
CA ALA A 173 16.84 12.83 -13.37
C ALA A 173 17.41 14.08 -12.70
N VAL A 174 17.31 14.18 -11.37
CA VAL A 174 17.84 15.30 -10.61
C VAL A 174 19.36 15.40 -10.72
N ASN A 175 20.08 14.28 -10.65
CA ASN A 175 21.53 14.24 -10.85
C ASN A 175 21.92 14.71 -12.26
N ALA A 176 21.16 14.35 -13.29
CA ALA A 176 21.40 14.85 -14.64
C ALA A 176 21.20 16.39 -14.73
N ALA A 177 20.22 16.94 -14.01
CA ALA A 177 20.03 18.38 -13.90
C ALA A 177 21.18 19.08 -13.15
N ILE A 178 21.63 18.51 -12.03
CA ILE A 178 22.81 19.00 -11.27
C ILE A 178 24.05 19.02 -12.17
N GLY A 179 24.33 17.93 -12.89
CA GLY A 179 25.46 17.84 -13.81
C GLY A 179 25.40 18.88 -14.92
N ALA A 180 24.19 19.14 -15.46
CA ALA A 180 23.99 20.15 -16.50
C ALA A 180 24.20 21.57 -15.98
N TYR A 181 23.76 21.85 -14.75
CA TYR A 181 23.99 23.12 -14.06
C TYR A 181 25.48 23.35 -13.78
N GLN A 182 26.16 22.35 -13.21
CA GLN A 182 27.59 22.41 -12.93
C GLN A 182 28.40 22.67 -14.19
N TYR A 183 28.04 22.01 -15.30
CA TYR A 183 28.70 22.24 -16.58
C TYR A 183 28.40 23.63 -17.17
N LYS A 184 27.13 24.03 -17.25
CA LYS A 184 26.73 25.25 -17.97
C LYS A 184 26.97 26.54 -17.20
N VAL A 185 26.91 26.49 -15.87
CA VAL A 185 27.01 27.68 -15.01
C VAL A 185 28.36 27.74 -14.30
N LYS A 186 28.89 26.60 -13.85
CA LYS A 186 30.16 26.55 -13.09
C LYS A 186 31.36 26.07 -13.94
N GLY A 187 31.13 25.55 -15.15
CA GLY A 187 32.18 25.03 -16.03
C GLY A 187 32.77 23.67 -15.57
N ILE A 188 32.12 23.00 -14.63
CA ILE A 188 32.59 21.74 -14.04
C ILE A 188 31.95 20.56 -14.78
N LYS A 189 32.78 19.65 -15.30
CA LYS A 189 32.32 18.43 -15.97
C LYS A 189 32.21 17.30 -14.94
N MET A 190 30.98 16.88 -14.66
CA MET A 190 30.68 15.77 -13.77
C MET A 190 30.59 14.44 -14.52
N ASP A 191 30.58 13.33 -13.78
CA ASP A 191 30.47 11.99 -14.34
C ASP A 191 29.12 11.77 -15.04
N ARG A 192 29.10 10.79 -15.95
CA ARG A 192 27.92 10.44 -16.74
C ARG A 192 26.77 9.94 -15.86
N VAL A 193 25.57 10.45 -16.11
CA VAL A 193 24.31 9.98 -15.51
C VAL A 193 23.42 9.37 -16.59
N PRO A 194 23.10 8.07 -16.54
CA PRO A 194 22.27 7.43 -17.55
C PRO A 194 20.81 7.90 -17.46
N ASP A 195 20.13 7.89 -18.60
CA ASP A 195 18.69 8.22 -18.72
C ASP A 195 17.78 7.02 -18.45
N VAL A 196 18.35 5.85 -18.16
CA VAL A 196 17.63 4.62 -17.82
C VAL A 196 18.25 4.03 -16.56
N VAL A 197 17.42 3.58 -15.63
CA VAL A 197 17.87 2.85 -14.45
C VAL A 197 18.46 1.50 -14.89
N SER A 198 19.62 1.10 -14.33
CA SER A 198 20.35 -0.10 -14.79
C SER A 198 19.51 -1.36 -14.72
N GLN A 199 19.62 -2.26 -15.71
CA GLN A 199 18.86 -3.53 -15.72
C GLN A 199 19.12 -4.41 -14.50
N GLU A 200 20.28 -4.28 -13.84
CA GLU A 200 20.57 -4.94 -12.56
C GLU A 200 19.60 -4.51 -11.46
N MET A 201 19.13 -3.26 -11.45
CA MET A 201 18.13 -2.78 -10.50
C MET A 201 16.70 -3.26 -10.85
N TRP A 202 16.42 -3.49 -12.13
CA TRP A 202 15.13 -4.04 -12.60
C TRP A 202 14.98 -5.53 -12.30
N GLN A 203 16.05 -6.31 -12.50
CA GLN A 203 16.07 -7.73 -12.10
C GLN A 203 15.94 -7.90 -10.58
N LYS A 204 16.36 -6.88 -9.82
CA LYS A 204 16.20 -6.76 -8.38
C LYS A 204 14.82 -6.32 -7.89
N ASP A 205 13.73 -6.26 -8.67
CA ASP A 205 12.40 -5.92 -8.09
C ASP A 205 11.33 -6.98 -8.34
N THR A 206 11.27 -7.59 -9.53
CA THR A 206 10.29 -8.66 -9.83
C THR A 206 10.81 -10.06 -9.50
N ASN A 207 12.14 -10.25 -9.50
CA ASN A 207 12.79 -11.53 -9.22
C ASN A 207 13.56 -11.51 -7.89
N SER A 208 13.17 -10.64 -6.96
CA SER A 208 13.71 -10.65 -5.61
C SER A 208 12.69 -10.17 -4.60
N PHE A 209 12.94 -10.47 -3.34
CA PHE A 209 12.15 -10.02 -2.20
C PHE A 209 13.08 -9.52 -1.09
N ALA A 210 12.54 -8.68 -0.21
CA ALA A 210 13.25 -8.22 0.98
C ALA A 210 12.83 -9.02 2.21
N ILE A 211 13.77 -9.23 3.13
CA ILE A 211 13.50 -9.66 4.51
C ILE A 211 14.00 -8.52 5.41
N ASN A 212 13.10 -7.92 6.18
CA ASN A 212 13.37 -6.74 7.01
C ASN A 212 13.22 -7.10 8.48
N TRP A 213 14.09 -6.53 9.32
CA TRP A 213 14.01 -6.58 10.78
C TRP A 213 14.44 -5.25 11.37
N GLU A 214 14.36 -5.09 12.70
CA GLU A 214 14.79 -3.86 13.34
C GLU A 214 16.30 -3.65 13.14
N GLY A 215 16.66 -2.55 12.49
CA GLY A 215 18.06 -2.19 12.24
C GLY A 215 18.73 -2.88 11.05
N GLY A 216 18.00 -3.65 10.24
CA GLY A 216 18.58 -4.27 9.05
C GLY A 216 17.59 -4.87 8.07
N ALA A 217 18.10 -5.16 6.87
CA ALA A 217 17.36 -5.87 5.85
C ALA A 217 18.32 -6.60 4.91
N ILE A 218 17.86 -7.71 4.34
CA ILE A 218 18.51 -8.36 3.20
C ILE A 218 17.56 -8.43 2.02
N ARG A 219 18.13 -8.47 0.83
CA ARG A 219 17.38 -8.68 -0.41
C ARG A 219 17.89 -9.93 -1.09
N ILE A 220 16.99 -10.82 -1.47
CA ILE A 220 17.31 -12.13 -2.04
C ILE A 220 16.62 -12.26 -3.40
N ASN A 221 17.38 -12.54 -4.44
CA ASN A 221 16.87 -12.81 -5.79
C ASN A 221 16.71 -14.31 -6.10
N THR A 222 16.13 -14.64 -7.27
CA THR A 222 15.86 -16.02 -7.71
C THR A 222 17.10 -16.89 -7.91
N GLU A 223 18.29 -16.31 -8.01
CA GLU A 223 19.56 -17.06 -8.06
C GLU A 223 20.21 -17.16 -6.69
N GLU A 224 20.16 -16.10 -5.88
CA GLU A 224 20.67 -16.08 -4.50
C GLU A 224 19.91 -17.05 -3.60
N ILE A 225 18.58 -17.15 -3.74
CA ILE A 225 17.73 -18.07 -2.95
C ILE A 225 18.20 -19.54 -3.06
N LYS A 226 18.78 -19.92 -4.20
CA LYS A 226 19.26 -21.28 -4.49
C LYS A 226 20.59 -21.60 -3.79
N GLN A 227 21.30 -20.59 -3.30
CA GLN A 227 22.60 -20.74 -2.65
C GLN A 227 22.48 -21.06 -1.16
N TYR A 228 21.30 -20.86 -0.56
CA TYR A 228 21.00 -21.26 0.81
C TYR A 228 20.84 -22.78 0.89
N GLU A 229 20.85 -23.31 2.12
CA GLU A 229 20.52 -24.72 2.34
C GLU A 229 19.08 -25.00 1.86
N GLN A 230 18.96 -25.89 0.88
CA GLN A 230 17.68 -26.21 0.26
C GLN A 230 17.02 -27.38 0.98
N MET A 231 15.72 -27.29 1.20
CA MET A 231 14.90 -28.43 1.56
C MET A 231 13.91 -28.78 0.45
N GLU A 232 13.53 -30.05 0.40
CA GLU A 232 12.44 -30.55 -0.42
C GLU A 232 11.39 -31.19 0.48
N MET A 233 10.11 -30.89 0.27
CA MET A 233 9.05 -31.45 1.10
C MET A 233 7.76 -31.65 0.31
N ASP A 234 7.10 -32.78 0.54
CA ASP A 234 5.73 -33.01 0.10
C ASP A 234 4.79 -32.28 1.05
N VAL A 235 3.99 -31.37 0.48
CA VAL A 235 3.08 -30.49 1.22
C VAL A 235 1.68 -30.54 0.63
N VAL A 236 0.67 -30.27 1.45
CA VAL A 236 -0.73 -30.23 1.03
C VAL A 236 -1.25 -28.81 1.20
N LEU A 237 -1.62 -28.18 0.09
CA LEU A 237 -2.29 -26.89 0.08
C LEU A 237 -3.78 -27.11 0.38
N ILE A 238 -4.23 -26.67 1.56
CA ILE A 238 -5.63 -26.71 1.97
C ILE A 238 -6.30 -25.42 1.51
N HIS A 239 -7.19 -25.50 0.52
CA HIS A 239 -7.93 -24.34 0.02
C HIS A 239 -9.07 -23.98 0.99
N THR A 240 -9.50 -22.72 0.98
CA THR A 240 -10.64 -22.25 1.80
C THR A 240 -11.97 -22.93 1.42
N THR A 241 -12.04 -23.58 0.26
CA THR A 241 -13.15 -24.42 -0.18
C THR A 241 -13.17 -25.81 0.46
N GLY A 242 -12.15 -26.15 1.26
CA GLY A 242 -11.94 -27.48 1.84
C GLY A 242 -11.33 -28.50 0.87
N THR A 243 -11.03 -28.10 -0.38
CA THR A 243 -10.29 -28.95 -1.32
C THR A 243 -8.81 -28.95 -0.98
N GLU A 244 -8.15 -30.08 -1.19
CA GLU A 244 -6.71 -30.23 -0.92
C GLU A 244 -5.94 -30.42 -2.24
N THR A 245 -4.76 -29.83 -2.33
CA THR A 245 -3.86 -30.00 -3.49
C THR A 245 -2.47 -30.40 -2.99
N PRO A 246 -2.07 -31.67 -3.15
CA PRO A 246 -0.71 -32.09 -2.84
C PRO A 246 0.26 -31.50 -3.87
N MET A 247 1.45 -31.11 -3.41
CA MET A 247 2.56 -30.67 -4.26
C MET A 247 3.89 -30.93 -3.57
N LYS A 248 4.96 -31.07 -4.35
CA LYS A 248 6.32 -31.13 -3.82
C LYS A 248 6.98 -29.77 -3.96
N VAL A 249 7.34 -29.13 -2.85
CA VAL A 249 8.00 -27.82 -2.88
C VAL A 249 9.50 -27.93 -2.61
N LYS A 250 10.26 -27.00 -3.18
CA LYS A 250 11.70 -26.88 -2.96
C LYS A 250 12.12 -25.42 -2.75
N GLY A 251 12.88 -25.20 -1.69
CA GLY A 251 13.41 -23.90 -1.30
C GLY A 251 14.05 -23.96 0.09
N PRO A 252 14.75 -22.91 0.53
CA PRO A 252 15.22 -22.78 1.91
C PRO A 252 14.06 -22.46 2.87
N THR A 253 14.26 -22.69 4.18
CA THR A 253 13.37 -22.12 5.19
C THR A 253 13.79 -20.69 5.53
N LEU A 254 12.83 -19.87 5.95
CA LEU A 254 13.09 -18.54 6.48
C LEU A 254 14.07 -18.59 7.66
N ARG A 255 13.94 -19.60 8.54
CA ARG A 255 14.84 -19.81 9.68
C ARG A 255 16.30 -19.97 9.24
N HIS A 256 16.59 -20.87 8.30
CA HIS A 256 17.96 -21.09 7.80
C HIS A 256 18.53 -19.84 7.10
N ILE A 257 17.69 -19.07 6.39
CA ILE A 257 18.13 -17.80 5.81
C ILE A 257 18.55 -16.81 6.90
N LEU A 258 17.74 -16.65 7.93
CA LEU A 258 17.99 -15.72 9.03
C LEU A 258 19.19 -16.12 9.90
N GLU A 259 19.38 -17.41 10.14
CA GLU A 259 20.55 -17.94 10.87
C GLU A 259 21.87 -17.57 10.20
N ARG A 260 21.91 -17.48 8.86
CA ARG A 260 23.09 -17.03 8.10
C ARG A 260 23.44 -15.57 8.37
N GLU A 261 22.45 -14.75 8.66
CA GLU A 261 22.60 -13.35 9.05
C GLU A 261 22.79 -13.17 10.57
N GLY A 262 22.89 -14.26 11.32
CA GLY A 262 23.03 -14.24 12.79
C GLY A 262 21.74 -13.90 13.53
N ILE A 263 20.57 -14.09 12.89
CA ILE A 263 19.26 -13.76 13.43
C ILE A 263 18.55 -15.04 13.88
N ASP A 264 18.11 -15.06 15.14
CA ASP A 264 17.30 -16.15 15.69
C ASP A 264 15.81 -15.82 15.56
N LEU A 265 15.12 -16.51 14.66
CA LEU A 265 13.68 -16.33 14.41
C LEU A 265 12.82 -16.56 15.67
N SER A 266 13.29 -17.34 16.65
CA SER A 266 12.53 -17.60 17.89
C SER A 266 12.43 -16.40 18.83
N GLN A 267 13.20 -15.33 18.57
CA GLN A 267 13.16 -14.07 19.31
C GLN A 267 12.06 -13.12 18.83
N TYR A 268 11.41 -13.43 17.70
CA TYR A 268 10.37 -12.60 17.10
C TYR A 268 8.98 -13.11 17.44
N GLU A 269 8.04 -12.18 17.60
CA GLU A 269 6.64 -12.45 17.93
C GLU A 269 5.81 -12.80 16.67
N GLY A 270 6.30 -12.46 15.48
CA GLY A 270 5.68 -12.88 14.23
C GLY A 270 6.42 -12.43 12.97
N VAL A 271 5.92 -12.92 11.84
CA VAL A 271 6.43 -12.63 10.50
C VAL A 271 5.29 -12.19 9.58
N GLY A 272 5.37 -10.96 9.09
CA GLY A 272 4.46 -10.44 8.06
C GLY A 272 4.98 -10.77 6.69
N ILE A 273 4.14 -11.30 5.80
CA ILE A 273 4.52 -11.64 4.43
C ILE A 273 3.60 -10.91 3.47
N THR A 274 4.21 -10.14 2.58
CA THR A 274 3.52 -9.34 1.55
C THR A 274 3.84 -9.90 0.17
N GLY A 275 2.81 -10.14 -0.63
CA GLY A 275 2.91 -10.41 -2.06
C GLY A 275 2.90 -9.11 -2.87
N ARG A 276 3.48 -9.13 -4.07
CA ARG A 276 3.43 -7.99 -5.01
C ARG A 276 2.02 -7.55 -5.39
N ASP A 277 1.01 -8.39 -5.21
CA ASP A 277 -0.40 -8.04 -5.43
C ASP A 277 -1.05 -7.36 -4.22
N GLY A 278 -0.27 -6.99 -3.20
CA GLY A 278 -0.75 -6.38 -1.97
C GLY A 278 -1.39 -7.37 -1.01
N TYR A 279 -1.37 -8.67 -1.30
CA TYR A 279 -1.79 -9.69 -0.35
C TYR A 279 -0.87 -9.69 0.86
N TYR A 280 -1.43 -9.53 2.06
CA TYR A 280 -0.71 -9.62 3.31
C TYR A 280 -1.23 -10.79 4.15
N THR A 281 -0.31 -11.46 4.84
CA THR A 281 -0.62 -12.36 5.95
C THR A 281 0.42 -12.23 7.04
N MET A 282 0.02 -12.52 8.28
CA MET A 282 0.90 -12.57 9.44
C MET A 282 0.96 -14.00 9.96
N ILE A 283 2.17 -14.52 10.13
CA ILE A 283 2.43 -15.80 10.81
C ILE A 283 2.89 -15.46 12.23
N ASP A 284 2.05 -15.76 13.22
CA ASP A 284 2.36 -15.55 14.63
C ASP A 284 3.38 -16.56 15.16
N ARG A 285 3.96 -16.23 16.32
CA ARG A 285 4.91 -17.07 17.06
C ARG A 285 4.44 -18.52 17.22
N GLU A 286 3.18 -18.75 17.59
CA GLU A 286 2.64 -20.10 17.78
C GLU A 286 2.77 -20.94 16.50
N LYS A 287 2.49 -20.38 15.33
CA LYS A 287 2.67 -21.07 14.04
C LYS A 287 4.14 -21.25 13.67
N LEU A 288 5.00 -20.28 13.97
CA LEU A 288 6.44 -20.33 13.71
C LEU A 288 7.18 -21.36 14.59
N GLU A 289 6.63 -21.69 15.76
CA GLU A 289 7.14 -22.73 16.65
C GLU A 289 6.78 -24.15 16.14
N VAL A 290 5.67 -24.28 15.41
CA VAL A 290 5.17 -25.59 14.93
C VAL A 290 5.62 -25.91 13.50
N ASN A 291 5.72 -24.90 12.64
CA ASN A 291 5.97 -25.06 11.21
C ASN A 291 7.12 -24.19 10.73
N ASP A 292 7.95 -24.74 9.83
CA ASP A 292 8.90 -23.93 9.07
C ASP A 292 8.21 -23.20 7.93
N VAL A 293 8.58 -21.93 7.75
CA VAL A 293 8.17 -21.12 6.60
C VAL A 293 9.12 -21.44 5.44
N ILE A 294 8.64 -22.19 4.45
CA ILE A 294 9.45 -22.55 3.27
C ILE A 294 9.28 -21.48 2.20
N LEU A 295 10.39 -20.91 1.73
CA LEU A 295 10.41 -19.96 0.61
C LEU A 295 10.69 -20.72 -0.69
N ALA A 296 9.66 -21.35 -1.22
CA ALA A 296 9.78 -22.22 -2.39
C ALA A 296 10.03 -21.42 -3.67
N TRP A 297 11.07 -21.78 -4.42
CA TRP A 297 11.34 -21.25 -5.77
C TRP A 297 11.04 -22.31 -6.86
N GLU A 298 10.73 -23.54 -6.45
CA GLU A 298 10.34 -24.66 -7.32
C GLU A 298 9.15 -25.42 -6.69
N ALA A 299 8.22 -25.85 -7.55
CA ALA A 299 7.08 -26.70 -7.20
C ALA A 299 6.91 -27.81 -8.25
N ASP A 300 6.69 -29.05 -7.80
CA ASP A 300 6.54 -30.26 -8.60
C ASP A 300 7.67 -30.47 -9.63
N GLY A 301 8.91 -30.20 -9.20
CA GLY A 301 10.10 -30.35 -10.05
C GLY A 301 10.25 -29.27 -11.12
N LYS A 302 9.43 -28.20 -11.08
CA LYS A 302 9.44 -27.09 -12.04
C LYS A 302 9.62 -25.77 -11.31
N GLY A 303 10.47 -24.90 -11.86
CA GLY A 303 10.58 -23.53 -11.38
C GLY A 303 9.22 -22.81 -11.40
N LEU A 304 9.01 -21.89 -10.47
CA LEU A 304 7.78 -21.10 -10.43
C LEU A 304 7.54 -20.35 -11.74
N LYS A 305 6.25 -20.19 -12.08
CA LYS A 305 5.83 -19.34 -13.20
C LYS A 305 6.22 -17.88 -12.93
N GLU A 306 6.42 -17.09 -13.98
CA GLU A 306 6.79 -15.67 -13.85
C GLU A 306 5.84 -14.88 -12.94
N GLU A 307 4.54 -15.17 -13.02
CA GLU A 307 3.54 -14.53 -12.17
C GLU A 307 3.61 -14.92 -10.67
N GLU A 308 4.33 -15.99 -10.31
CA GLU A 308 4.49 -16.46 -8.92
C GLU A 308 5.89 -16.21 -8.34
N LYS A 309 6.88 -15.87 -9.17
CA LYS A 309 8.23 -15.48 -8.75
C LYS A 309 8.23 -14.26 -7.83
N PRO A 310 9.27 -14.02 -7.00
CA PRO A 310 10.50 -14.80 -6.88
C PRO A 310 10.32 -16.12 -6.12
N VAL A 311 9.47 -16.11 -5.09
CA VAL A 311 9.19 -17.27 -4.25
C VAL A 311 7.70 -17.33 -3.90
N ARG A 312 7.27 -18.53 -3.55
CA ARG A 312 6.00 -18.84 -2.93
C ARG A 312 6.24 -19.38 -1.54
N VAL A 313 5.51 -18.86 -0.56
CA VAL A 313 5.48 -19.43 0.79
C VAL A 313 4.73 -20.75 0.76
N ALA A 314 5.34 -21.76 1.37
CA ALA A 314 4.65 -22.97 1.80
C ALA A 314 4.73 -23.06 3.33
N LEU A 315 3.55 -23.05 3.97
CA LEU A 315 3.38 -23.22 5.41
C LEU A 315 2.57 -24.49 5.66
N PRO A 316 3.22 -25.64 5.92
CA PRO A 316 2.54 -26.92 6.06
C PRO A 316 1.47 -26.90 7.15
N LYS A 317 0.42 -27.71 6.99
CA LYS A 317 -0.72 -27.84 7.92
C LYS A 317 -1.58 -26.58 8.10
N GLU A 318 -1.19 -25.47 7.51
CA GLU A 318 -1.93 -24.21 7.52
C GLU A 318 -2.71 -24.02 6.22
N MET A 319 -3.79 -23.23 6.30
CA MET A 319 -4.65 -22.94 5.14
C MET A 319 -3.94 -22.08 4.09
N GLY A 320 -4.40 -22.19 2.84
CA GLY A 320 -3.88 -21.48 1.68
C GLY A 320 -3.69 -19.95 1.81
N PRO A 321 -4.44 -19.21 2.63
CA PRO A 321 -4.13 -17.81 2.95
C PRO A 321 -2.69 -17.55 3.46
N TYR A 322 -2.06 -18.51 4.13
CA TYR A 322 -0.67 -18.36 4.59
C TYR A 322 0.37 -18.61 3.49
N TRP A 323 -0.06 -19.11 2.32
CA TRP A 323 0.80 -19.55 1.22
C TRP A 323 0.96 -18.44 0.19
N VAL A 324 1.47 -17.29 0.64
CA VAL A 324 1.63 -16.08 -0.17
C VAL A 324 2.50 -16.36 -1.39
N LYS A 325 2.05 -15.93 -2.55
CA LYS A 325 2.79 -16.01 -3.80
C LYS A 325 3.48 -14.68 -4.07
N MET A 326 4.37 -14.66 -5.06
CA MET A 326 4.98 -13.42 -5.56
C MET A 326 5.51 -12.53 -4.44
N VAL A 327 6.15 -13.16 -3.45
CA VAL A 327 6.58 -12.48 -2.23
C VAL A 327 7.45 -11.29 -2.60
N SER A 328 7.10 -10.12 -2.07
CA SER A 328 7.86 -8.87 -2.23
C SER A 328 8.62 -8.54 -0.96
N ASN A 329 7.98 -8.66 0.21
CA ASN A 329 8.54 -8.34 1.50
C ASN A 329 8.17 -9.39 2.55
N ILE A 330 9.12 -9.63 3.46
CA ILE A 330 8.95 -10.38 4.70
C ILE A 330 9.43 -9.46 5.83
N ASP A 331 8.56 -9.13 6.76
CA ASP A 331 8.86 -8.22 7.87
C ASP A 331 8.86 -9.02 9.19
N LEU A 332 9.95 -8.98 9.94
CA LEU A 332 10.04 -9.59 11.27
C LEU A 332 9.58 -8.61 12.34
N TYR A 333 8.72 -9.08 13.24
CA TYR A 333 8.16 -8.27 14.33
C TYR A 333 8.74 -8.74 15.66
N ASP A 334 9.62 -7.93 16.24
CA ASP A 334 10.25 -8.13 17.56
C ASP A 334 9.22 -8.03 18.68
N ALA A 335 8.23 -7.15 18.50
CA ALA A 335 7.09 -6.99 19.37
C ALA A 335 5.81 -6.87 18.53
N ILE A 336 4.77 -7.57 18.96
CA ILE A 336 3.41 -7.37 18.50
C ILE A 336 2.64 -6.74 19.64
N SER A 337 2.01 -5.58 19.41
CA SER A 337 1.19 -4.96 20.44
C SER A 337 0.10 -5.92 20.89
N SER A 338 0.14 -6.27 22.18
CA SER A 338 -0.82 -7.19 22.76
C SER A 338 -2.23 -6.64 22.63
N LYS A 339 -3.19 -7.52 22.31
CA LYS A 339 -4.61 -7.17 22.37
C LYS A 339 -5.09 -7.22 23.81
N ASP A 340 -5.55 -6.07 24.30
CA ASP A 340 -6.21 -5.92 25.58
C ASP A 340 -7.43 -5.03 25.35
N ILE A 341 -8.49 -5.67 24.85
CA ILE A 341 -9.70 -4.98 24.39
C ILE A 341 -10.41 -4.36 25.60
N ASP A 342 -10.48 -3.04 25.60
CA ASP A 342 -11.17 -2.23 26.60
C ASP A 342 -12.60 -1.92 26.18
N LYS A 343 -12.88 -1.84 24.87
CA LYS A 343 -14.19 -1.42 24.32
C LYS A 343 -14.69 -2.37 23.24
N ILE A 344 -15.94 -2.78 23.35
CA ILE A 344 -16.65 -3.55 22.32
C ILE A 344 -17.85 -2.75 21.83
N HIS A 345 -17.83 -2.37 20.55
CA HIS A 345 -18.85 -1.55 19.90
C HIS A 345 -19.81 -2.39 19.06
N MET A 346 -21.07 -1.95 19.00
CA MET A 346 -22.08 -2.50 18.10
C MET A 346 -21.92 -1.85 16.73
N PHE A 347 -21.67 -2.64 15.67
CA PHE A 347 -21.33 -2.09 14.34
C PHE A 347 -22.34 -1.06 13.84
N HIS A 348 -23.63 -1.41 13.82
CA HIS A 348 -24.67 -0.53 13.27
C HIS A 348 -24.80 0.79 14.03
N ALA A 349 -24.71 0.77 15.36
CA ALA A 349 -24.74 1.98 16.18
C ALA A 349 -23.50 2.85 15.96
N LEU A 350 -22.31 2.22 15.89
CA LEU A 350 -21.04 2.91 15.68
C LEU A 350 -20.95 3.62 14.32
N THR A 351 -21.58 3.05 13.29
CA THR A 351 -21.46 3.53 11.90
C THR A 351 -22.69 4.29 11.40
N ALA A 352 -23.66 4.60 12.26
CA ALA A 352 -24.95 5.18 11.85
C ALA A 352 -24.85 6.54 11.12
N ASP A 353 -23.81 7.30 11.43
CA ASP A 353 -23.45 8.62 10.87
C ASP A 353 -22.44 8.53 9.71
N ILE A 354 -22.03 7.32 9.29
CA ILE A 354 -21.10 7.14 8.19
C ILE A 354 -21.88 6.85 6.91
N ASP A 355 -21.80 7.77 5.94
CA ASP A 355 -22.36 7.54 4.61
C ASP A 355 -21.74 6.29 3.95
N PRO A 356 -22.57 5.28 3.60
CA PRO A 356 -22.09 4.08 2.94
C PRO A 356 -21.54 4.36 1.55
N TYR A 357 -20.44 3.70 1.22
CA TYR A 357 -19.93 3.63 -0.15
C TYR A 357 -20.56 2.42 -0.85
N PHE A 358 -21.04 2.62 -2.08
CA PHE A 358 -21.55 1.53 -2.91
C PHE A 358 -20.41 0.92 -3.71
N TYR A 359 -19.90 -0.21 -3.22
CA TYR A 359 -18.81 -0.91 -3.87
C TYR A 359 -19.38 -1.95 -4.84
N GLU A 360 -18.91 -1.93 -6.09
CA GLU A 360 -19.29 -2.95 -7.08
C GLU A 360 -18.39 -4.18 -6.94
N TYR A 361 -18.98 -5.28 -6.47
CA TYR A 361 -18.30 -6.56 -6.29
C TYR A 361 -19.12 -7.64 -7.00
N TYR A 362 -18.55 -8.32 -7.99
CA TYR A 362 -19.24 -9.33 -8.81
C TYR A 362 -20.54 -8.84 -9.48
N GLY A 363 -20.58 -7.57 -9.88
CA GLY A 363 -21.76 -6.96 -10.50
C GLY A 363 -22.90 -6.64 -9.51
N SER A 364 -22.73 -6.94 -8.21
CA SER A 364 -23.58 -6.41 -7.15
C SER A 364 -23.01 -5.09 -6.63
N LYS A 365 -23.87 -4.10 -6.43
CA LYS A 365 -23.51 -2.84 -5.76
C LYS A 365 -24.02 -2.88 -4.34
N ASP A 366 -23.15 -3.24 -3.42
CA ASP A 366 -23.49 -3.44 -2.02
C ASP A 366 -22.92 -2.31 -1.16
N LYS A 367 -23.71 -1.85 -0.18
CA LYS A 367 -23.28 -0.89 0.85
C LYS A 367 -22.08 -1.43 1.60
N SER A 368 -21.10 -0.55 1.74
CA SER A 368 -19.84 -0.82 2.39
C SER A 368 -19.40 0.39 3.20
N ILE A 369 -18.85 0.16 4.39
CA ILE A 369 -18.33 1.21 5.28
C ILE A 369 -16.80 1.19 5.23
N GLU A 370 -16.19 2.35 4.99
CA GLU A 370 -14.72 2.48 4.99
C GLU A 370 -14.17 2.31 6.41
N VAL A 371 -13.28 1.34 6.60
CA VAL A 371 -12.67 1.02 7.90
C VAL A 371 -11.91 2.23 8.46
N GLY A 372 -11.21 2.98 7.62
CA GLY A 372 -10.53 4.21 8.02
C GLY A 372 -11.44 5.26 8.67
N LYS A 373 -12.74 5.29 8.33
CA LYS A 373 -13.73 6.18 9.01
C LYS A 373 -14.15 5.64 10.38
N ILE A 374 -14.22 4.32 10.53
CA ILE A 374 -14.50 3.65 11.82
C ILE A 374 -13.32 3.87 12.77
N LEU A 375 -12.09 3.64 12.32
CA LEU A 375 -10.87 3.77 13.14
C LEU A 375 -10.68 5.17 13.71
N LYS A 376 -11.13 6.22 13.01
CA LYS A 376 -11.09 7.61 13.49
C LYS A 376 -11.99 7.87 14.70
N LYS A 377 -12.91 6.95 15.04
CA LYS A 377 -13.79 7.04 16.20
C LYS A 377 -13.22 6.42 17.45
N PHE A 378 -12.12 5.67 17.34
CA PHE A 378 -11.44 5.08 18.49
C PHE A 378 -10.51 6.10 19.12
N ASP A 379 -10.36 6.04 20.44
CA ASP A 379 -9.52 6.99 21.19
C ASP A 379 -8.04 6.85 20.81
N ALA A 380 -7.61 5.61 20.54
CA ALA A 380 -6.26 5.29 20.09
C ALA A 380 -6.29 4.10 19.14
N VAL A 381 -5.49 4.16 18.09
CA VAL A 381 -5.24 3.04 17.18
C VAL A 381 -3.74 2.89 17.06
N ASP A 382 -3.21 1.81 17.63
CA ASP A 382 -1.79 1.52 17.58
C ASP A 382 -1.39 1.09 16.16
N GLU A 383 -0.48 1.85 15.53
CA GLU A 383 -0.01 1.57 14.17
C GLU A 383 0.82 0.27 14.10
N LYS A 384 1.44 -0.16 15.21
CA LYS A 384 2.15 -1.44 15.33
C LYS A 384 1.21 -2.61 15.67
N GLY A 385 -0.04 -2.30 16.03
CA GLY A 385 -1.08 -3.30 16.29
C GLY A 385 -1.65 -3.91 15.01
N PHE A 386 -2.44 -4.97 15.19
CA PHE A 386 -3.16 -5.62 14.09
C PHE A 386 -4.65 -5.33 14.10
N PHE A 387 -5.17 -5.16 12.89
CA PHE A 387 -6.59 -5.29 12.59
C PHE A 387 -6.93 -6.76 12.41
N THR A 388 -7.62 -7.34 13.38
CA THR A 388 -7.93 -8.77 13.40
C THR A 388 -9.40 -8.95 13.09
N MET A 389 -9.73 -9.85 12.17
CA MET A 389 -11.08 -10.21 11.79
C MET A 389 -11.35 -11.65 12.17
N GLY A 390 -12.49 -11.90 12.82
CA GLY A 390 -13.00 -13.23 13.07
C GLY A 390 -14.28 -13.52 12.29
N ALA A 391 -14.40 -14.73 11.76
CA ALA A 391 -15.55 -15.20 11.00
C ALA A 391 -16.32 -16.32 11.71
N SER A 392 -17.57 -16.53 11.28
CA SER A 392 -18.45 -17.55 11.84
C SER A 392 -18.01 -18.99 11.54
N ASP A 393 -17.11 -19.19 10.57
CA ASP A 393 -16.50 -20.48 10.24
C ASP A 393 -15.21 -20.77 11.04
N GLY A 394 -14.84 -19.88 11.96
CA GLY A 394 -13.65 -20.01 12.80
C GLY A 394 -12.38 -19.39 12.19
N LEU A 395 -12.44 -18.84 10.97
CA LEU A 395 -11.30 -18.13 10.39
C LEU A 395 -10.97 -16.88 11.21
N ILE A 396 -9.72 -16.78 11.66
CA ILE A 396 -9.11 -15.57 12.20
C ILE A 396 -8.08 -15.08 11.20
N LYS A 397 -8.13 -13.80 10.83
CA LYS A 397 -7.17 -13.17 9.94
C LYS A 397 -6.68 -11.85 10.51
N ASN A 398 -5.37 -11.66 10.49
CA ASN A 398 -4.72 -10.41 10.86
C ASN A 398 -4.35 -9.61 9.61
N GLU A 399 -4.51 -8.30 9.70
CA GLU A 399 -4.09 -7.31 8.72
C GLU A 399 -3.34 -6.18 9.44
N THR A 400 -2.40 -5.53 8.76
CA THR A 400 -1.73 -4.35 9.33
C THR A 400 -2.69 -3.16 9.40
N ILE A 401 -2.53 -2.33 10.43
CA ILE A 401 -3.33 -1.12 10.59
C ILE A 401 -3.11 -0.15 9.43
N SER A 402 -1.87 -0.05 8.92
CA SER A 402 -1.53 0.79 7.77
C SER A 402 -2.32 0.40 6.51
N MET A 403 -2.53 -0.90 6.27
CA MET A 403 -3.28 -1.37 5.10
C MET A 403 -4.77 -1.06 5.21
N VAL A 404 -5.38 -1.23 6.38
CA VAL A 404 -6.84 -1.06 6.53
C VAL A 404 -7.29 0.40 6.68
N ARG A 405 -6.33 1.34 6.80
CA ARG A 405 -6.62 2.77 6.99
C ARG A 405 -7.20 3.46 5.77
N GLN A 406 -6.91 2.99 4.57
CA GLN A 406 -7.32 3.64 3.33
C GLN A 406 -7.85 2.64 2.31
N ARG A 407 -8.98 2.95 1.69
CA ARG A 407 -9.60 2.13 0.62
C ARG A 407 -9.85 0.67 1.04
N TYR A 408 -10.03 0.44 2.34
CA TYR A 408 -10.44 -0.83 2.91
C TYR A 408 -11.83 -0.68 3.50
N PHE A 409 -12.75 -1.58 3.15
CA PHE A 409 -14.15 -1.45 3.50
C PHE A 409 -14.70 -2.74 4.10
N ILE A 410 -15.73 -2.60 4.93
CA ILE A 410 -16.59 -3.71 5.32
C ILE A 410 -17.89 -3.61 4.53
N LYS A 411 -18.14 -4.57 3.65
CA LYS A 411 -19.43 -4.82 3.00
C LYS A 411 -20.43 -5.31 4.03
N ILE A 412 -21.61 -4.71 4.08
CA ILE A 412 -22.62 -4.98 5.13
C ILE A 412 -23.93 -5.56 4.59
N GLU A 413 -24.11 -5.62 3.27
CA GLU A 413 -25.27 -6.23 2.63
C GLU A 413 -24.86 -7.15 1.48
N GLY A 414 -25.82 -7.92 0.97
CA GLY A 414 -25.60 -8.90 -0.10
C GLY A 414 -24.92 -10.19 0.37
N GLU A 415 -24.55 -11.04 -0.58
CA GLU A 415 -23.96 -12.34 -0.28
C GLU A 415 -22.64 -12.21 0.50
N ASN A 416 -22.41 -13.15 1.43
CA ASN A 416 -21.22 -13.26 2.28
C ASN A 416 -21.00 -12.12 3.30
N ALA A 417 -21.86 -11.09 3.34
CA ALA A 417 -21.75 -10.02 4.31
C ALA A 417 -21.98 -10.50 5.77
N PRO A 418 -21.31 -9.88 6.76
CA PRO A 418 -20.28 -8.86 6.62
C PRO A 418 -18.96 -9.41 6.08
N MET A 419 -18.30 -8.65 5.21
CA MET A 419 -17.09 -9.10 4.51
C MET A 419 -16.14 -7.94 4.23
N ASN A 420 -14.84 -8.12 4.44
CA ASN A 420 -13.85 -7.11 4.04
C ASN A 420 -13.69 -7.05 2.51
N ILE A 421 -13.51 -5.86 1.96
CA ILE A 421 -13.22 -5.64 0.54
C ILE A 421 -12.25 -4.47 0.37
N ALA A 422 -11.43 -4.51 -0.68
CA ALA A 422 -10.56 -3.41 -1.08
C ALA A 422 -10.36 -3.46 -2.62
N PRO A 423 -10.04 -2.32 -3.27
CA PRO A 423 -9.77 -2.28 -4.72
C PRO A 423 -8.67 -3.23 -5.17
N SER A 424 -7.67 -3.49 -4.33
CA SER A 424 -6.55 -4.40 -4.61
C SER A 424 -6.89 -5.87 -4.41
N PHE A 425 -8.03 -6.20 -3.78
CA PHE A 425 -8.33 -7.58 -3.40
C PHE A 425 -8.77 -8.42 -4.59
N LYS A 426 -8.04 -9.52 -4.81
CA LYS A 426 -8.49 -10.61 -5.68
C LYS A 426 -9.55 -11.46 -4.98
N LEU A 427 -10.30 -12.22 -5.76
CA LEU A 427 -11.31 -13.15 -5.26
C LEU A 427 -10.70 -14.13 -4.26
N GLY A 428 -11.40 -14.35 -3.14
CA GLY A 428 -11.01 -15.32 -2.12
C GLY A 428 -10.08 -14.77 -1.05
N MET A 429 -9.65 -13.51 -1.16
CA MET A 429 -8.84 -12.83 -0.13
C MET A 429 -9.68 -12.30 1.05
N ASN A 430 -10.99 -12.53 1.03
CA ASN A 430 -11.96 -11.93 1.93
C ASN A 430 -12.33 -12.87 3.09
N VAL A 431 -12.42 -12.32 4.30
CA VAL A 431 -13.07 -12.90 5.48
C VAL A 431 -14.57 -12.68 5.35
N LYS A 432 -15.32 -13.77 5.23
CA LYS A 432 -16.77 -13.78 4.97
C LYS A 432 -17.53 -14.08 6.25
N GLY A 433 -18.76 -13.58 6.38
CA GLY A 433 -19.60 -13.85 7.55
C GLY A 433 -18.92 -13.43 8.85
N MET A 434 -18.28 -12.25 8.84
CA MET A 434 -17.50 -11.74 9.95
C MET A 434 -18.36 -11.61 11.22
N THR A 435 -17.88 -12.16 12.33
CA THR A 435 -18.52 -12.01 13.65
C THR A 435 -18.04 -10.76 14.35
N HIS A 436 -16.76 -10.41 14.18
CA HIS A 436 -16.15 -9.21 14.74
C HIS A 436 -14.87 -8.83 14.00
N PHE A 437 -14.44 -7.58 14.21
CA PHE A 437 -13.05 -7.17 14.00
C PHE A 437 -12.53 -6.38 15.19
N SER A 438 -11.21 -6.31 15.37
CA SER A 438 -10.59 -5.63 16.51
C SER A 438 -9.23 -5.00 16.19
N THR A 439 -8.90 -3.96 16.95
CA THR A 439 -7.56 -3.36 17.07
C THR A 439 -6.91 -3.84 18.38
N THR A 440 -6.01 -3.08 18.99
CA THR A 440 -5.42 -3.41 20.29
C THR A 440 -6.35 -3.15 21.47
N LYS A 441 -7.18 -2.10 21.39
CA LYS A 441 -8.06 -1.64 22.48
C LYS A 441 -9.55 -1.70 22.17
N ASP A 442 -9.93 -1.67 20.89
CA ASP A 442 -11.32 -1.64 20.47
C ASP A 442 -11.66 -2.85 19.60
N ALA A 443 -12.84 -3.44 19.82
CA ALA A 443 -13.44 -4.42 18.93
C ALA A 443 -14.83 -3.97 18.50
N VAL A 444 -15.27 -4.42 17.33
CA VAL A 444 -16.58 -4.13 16.75
C VAL A 444 -17.22 -5.44 16.37
N ILE A 445 -18.46 -5.65 16.80
CA ILE A 445 -19.17 -6.91 16.60
C ILE A 445 -20.35 -6.77 15.64
N PHE A 446 -20.70 -7.89 15.03
CA PHE A 446 -21.86 -8.12 14.17
C PHE A 446 -22.79 -9.12 14.86
N PRO A 447 -23.75 -8.67 15.69
CA PRO A 447 -24.60 -9.56 16.49
C PRO A 447 -25.30 -10.66 15.66
N GLU A 448 -25.71 -10.34 14.45
CA GLU A 448 -26.38 -11.24 13.52
C GLU A 448 -25.52 -12.42 13.05
N LYS A 449 -24.19 -12.27 13.09
CA LYS A 449 -23.22 -13.35 12.85
C LYS A 449 -22.70 -13.96 14.14
N MET A 450 -22.56 -13.15 15.19
CA MET A 450 -22.08 -13.59 16.50
C MET A 450 -22.92 -14.75 17.06
N ARG A 451 -24.24 -14.77 16.80
CA ARG A 451 -25.14 -15.86 17.21
C ARG A 451 -24.73 -17.27 16.76
N ALA A 452 -23.91 -17.38 15.71
CA ALA A 452 -23.44 -18.68 15.23
C ALA A 452 -22.34 -19.28 16.12
N VAL A 453 -21.69 -18.47 16.96
CA VAL A 453 -20.49 -18.84 17.72
C VAL A 453 -20.62 -18.63 19.24
N VAL A 454 -21.77 -18.13 19.72
CA VAL A 454 -22.00 -17.87 21.16
C VAL A 454 -23.26 -18.59 21.66
N ARG A 455 -23.37 -18.80 22.98
CA ARG A 455 -24.59 -19.37 23.58
C ARG A 455 -25.76 -18.40 23.40
N THR A 456 -26.90 -18.95 23.00
CA THR A 456 -28.14 -18.18 22.79
C THR A 456 -29.28 -18.64 23.70
N LYS A 457 -30.21 -17.73 24.00
CA LYS A 457 -31.44 -18.00 24.77
C LYS A 457 -32.57 -17.12 24.25
N LYS A 458 -33.82 -17.61 24.29
CA LYS A 458 -34.99 -16.76 23.99
C LYS A 458 -35.22 -15.75 25.11
N ILE A 459 -35.09 -14.47 24.80
CA ILE A 459 -35.33 -13.34 25.70
C ILE A 459 -36.42 -12.48 25.09
N ASN A 460 -37.57 -12.37 25.76
CA ASN A 460 -38.70 -11.51 25.33
C ASN A 460 -39.14 -11.75 23.86
N GLY A 461 -39.13 -13.01 23.42
CA GLY A 461 -39.48 -13.40 22.05
C GLY A 461 -38.36 -13.26 21.03
N LYS A 462 -37.23 -12.63 21.39
CA LYS A 462 -36.04 -12.46 20.56
C LYS A 462 -34.96 -13.48 20.89
N GLU A 463 -34.05 -13.71 19.95
CA GLU A 463 -32.83 -14.48 20.19
C GLU A 463 -31.81 -13.59 20.92
N GLY A 464 -31.55 -13.90 22.18
CA GLY A 464 -30.55 -13.21 23.01
C GLY A 464 -29.23 -13.95 23.01
N LEU A 465 -28.13 -13.20 22.88
CA LEU A 465 -26.76 -13.69 22.89
C LEU A 465 -26.17 -13.47 24.27
N LEU A 466 -25.60 -14.51 24.89
CA LEU A 466 -25.02 -14.39 26.22
C LEU A 466 -23.86 -13.39 26.19
N LEU A 467 -23.94 -12.35 27.02
CA LEU A 467 -23.01 -11.24 26.98
C LEU A 467 -21.56 -11.67 27.25
N GLU A 468 -21.35 -12.54 28.25
CA GLU A 468 -20.04 -13.12 28.56
C GLU A 468 -19.36 -13.72 27.32
N ASP A 469 -20.07 -14.56 26.57
CA ASP A 469 -19.53 -15.20 25.36
C ASP A 469 -19.23 -14.18 24.27
N VAL A 470 -20.07 -13.16 24.10
CA VAL A 470 -19.84 -12.08 23.13
C VAL A 470 -18.55 -11.33 23.46
N LEU A 471 -18.35 -10.96 24.73
CA LEU A 471 -17.15 -10.23 25.16
C LEU A 471 -15.89 -11.07 24.99
N LEU A 472 -15.93 -12.34 25.40
CA LEU A 472 -14.81 -13.27 25.23
C LEU A 472 -14.49 -13.54 23.75
N THR A 473 -15.50 -13.72 22.91
CA THR A 473 -15.33 -13.99 21.47
C THR A 473 -14.70 -12.79 20.76
N ALA A 474 -15.08 -11.57 21.13
CA ALA A 474 -14.49 -10.35 20.57
C ALA A 474 -13.09 -10.02 21.12
N GLY A 475 -12.55 -10.85 22.03
CA GLY A 475 -11.19 -10.73 22.56
C GLY A 475 -11.05 -9.94 23.85
N MET A 476 -12.16 -9.50 24.48
CA MET A 476 -12.09 -8.87 25.80
C MET A 476 -11.79 -9.91 26.87
N ARG A 477 -10.84 -9.59 27.76
CA ARG A 477 -10.40 -10.43 28.86
C ARG A 477 -10.45 -9.62 30.16
N TRP A 478 -10.88 -10.28 31.23
CA TRP A 478 -11.03 -9.68 32.55
C TRP A 478 -10.76 -10.71 33.65
N THR A 479 -10.48 -10.21 34.85
CA THR A 479 -10.40 -10.99 36.08
C THR A 479 -11.67 -10.82 36.89
N GLY A 480 -12.01 -11.78 37.76
CA GLY A 480 -13.17 -11.68 38.63
C GLY A 480 -13.12 -10.41 39.49
N GLY A 481 -14.22 -9.64 39.50
CA GLY A 481 -14.34 -8.36 40.22
C GLY A 481 -14.25 -7.10 39.34
N ASN A 482 -13.94 -7.22 38.05
CA ASN A 482 -13.98 -6.07 37.13
C ASN A 482 -15.44 -5.61 36.89
N GLY A 483 -15.65 -4.30 36.91
CA GLY A 483 -16.88 -3.68 36.45
C GLY A 483 -16.85 -3.41 34.95
N PHE A 484 -18.02 -3.34 34.35
CA PHE A 484 -18.23 -2.97 32.96
C PHE A 484 -19.19 -1.79 32.91
N ASN A 485 -19.08 -0.98 31.87
CA ASN A 485 -19.99 0.10 31.60
C ASN A 485 -20.65 -0.15 30.25
N ALA A 486 -21.97 -0.30 30.25
CA ALA A 486 -22.77 -0.34 29.04
C ALA A 486 -23.20 1.09 28.70
N VAL A 487 -22.95 1.51 27.45
CA VAL A 487 -23.19 2.87 26.97
C VAL A 487 -24.18 2.81 25.81
N SER A 488 -25.29 3.53 25.91
CA SER A 488 -26.27 3.69 24.81
C SER A 488 -25.86 4.78 23.82
N THR A 489 -26.52 4.80 22.66
CA THR A 489 -26.36 5.84 21.63
C THR A 489 -26.74 7.25 22.11
N ASP A 490 -27.66 7.36 23.08
CA ASP A 490 -28.04 8.65 23.70
C ASP A 490 -27.09 9.11 24.82
N GLY A 491 -26.05 8.32 25.12
CA GLY A 491 -25.04 8.62 26.13
C GLY A 491 -25.40 8.17 27.55
N SER A 492 -26.55 7.54 27.77
CA SER A 492 -26.89 6.88 29.04
C SER A 492 -25.90 5.74 29.33
N GLN A 493 -25.60 5.54 30.61
CA GLN A 493 -24.60 4.59 31.08
C GLN A 493 -25.15 3.72 32.21
N LEU A 494 -24.78 2.44 32.21
CA LEU A 494 -25.11 1.49 33.26
C LEU A 494 -23.88 0.65 33.61
N GLN A 495 -23.53 0.63 34.90
CA GLN A 495 -22.49 -0.26 35.40
C GLN A 495 -23.04 -1.67 35.59
N ILE A 496 -22.25 -2.66 35.19
CA ILE A 496 -22.54 -4.09 35.30
C ILE A 496 -21.38 -4.72 36.06
N ASN A 497 -21.66 -5.52 37.08
CA ASN A 497 -20.61 -6.28 37.74
C ASN A 497 -20.22 -7.48 36.86
N GLY A 498 -18.93 -7.82 36.78
CA GLY A 498 -18.47 -9.02 36.08
C GLY A 498 -19.16 -10.31 36.52
N GLU A 499 -19.62 -10.40 37.78
CA GLU A 499 -20.40 -11.55 38.29
C GLU A 499 -21.81 -11.66 37.67
N GLU A 500 -22.35 -10.59 37.09
CA GLU A 500 -23.68 -10.53 36.48
C GLU A 500 -23.66 -10.86 34.98
N LEU A 501 -22.48 -10.90 34.35
CA LEU A 501 -22.33 -11.19 32.91
C LEU A 501 -22.98 -12.52 32.47
N PRO A 502 -22.93 -13.61 33.26
CA PRO A 502 -23.58 -14.87 32.91
C PRO A 502 -25.12 -14.80 32.85
N GLU A 503 -25.73 -13.74 33.39
CA GLU A 503 -27.18 -13.52 33.36
C GLU A 503 -27.59 -12.45 32.32
N CYS A 504 -26.62 -11.76 31.75
CA CYS A 504 -26.82 -10.68 30.79
C CYS A 504 -26.85 -11.18 29.34
N TYR A 505 -27.73 -10.62 28.54
CA TYR A 505 -27.90 -10.95 27.12
C TYR A 505 -28.03 -9.69 26.29
N ILE A 506 -27.45 -9.70 25.09
CA ILE A 506 -27.77 -8.71 24.05
C ILE A 506 -28.80 -9.29 23.07
N THR A 507 -29.78 -8.50 22.68
CA THR A 507 -30.76 -8.86 21.64
C THR A 507 -30.66 -7.86 20.49
N SER A 508 -30.74 -8.33 19.25
CA SER A 508 -30.64 -7.47 18.06
C SER A 508 -31.88 -7.57 17.19
N GLU A 509 -32.41 -6.42 16.76
CA GLU A 509 -33.52 -6.31 15.81
C GLU A 509 -33.32 -5.06 14.94
N ASP A 510 -33.38 -5.21 13.61
CA ASP A 510 -33.19 -4.13 12.63
C ASP A 510 -31.94 -3.26 12.86
N GLY A 511 -30.85 -3.90 13.30
CA GLY A 511 -29.56 -3.24 13.58
C GLY A 511 -29.49 -2.52 14.93
N LYS A 512 -30.59 -2.47 15.70
CA LYS A 512 -30.58 -1.96 17.08
C LYS A 512 -30.30 -3.08 18.05
N VAL A 513 -29.46 -2.80 19.04
CA VAL A 513 -29.04 -3.78 20.05
C VAL A 513 -29.52 -3.33 21.42
N ASP A 514 -30.27 -4.18 22.12
CA ASP A 514 -30.69 -3.93 23.50
C ASP A 514 -29.96 -4.89 24.44
N LEU A 515 -29.60 -4.40 25.63
CA LEU A 515 -29.02 -5.18 26.72
C LEU A 515 -30.10 -5.53 27.76
N CYS A 516 -30.14 -6.79 28.17
CA CYS A 516 -31.08 -7.33 29.15
C CYS A 516 -30.35 -8.16 30.22
N ASN A 517 -30.86 -8.20 31.46
CA ASN A 517 -30.56 -9.26 32.42
C ASN A 517 -31.77 -10.19 32.49
N GLY A 518 -31.62 -11.43 32.02
CA GLY A 518 -32.75 -12.32 31.77
C GLY A 518 -33.82 -11.64 30.92
N HIS A 519 -35.04 -11.51 31.45
CA HIS A 519 -36.16 -10.85 30.77
C HIS A 519 -36.26 -9.34 31.04
N ILE A 520 -35.40 -8.80 31.93
CA ILE A 520 -35.45 -7.41 32.36
C ILE A 520 -34.59 -6.57 31.41
N PRO A 521 -35.15 -5.59 30.69
CA PRO A 521 -34.38 -4.68 29.86
C PRO A 521 -33.55 -3.74 30.73
N LEU A 522 -32.27 -3.59 30.39
CA LEU A 522 -31.31 -2.74 31.10
C LEU A 522 -30.96 -1.47 30.32
N ILE A 523 -30.51 -1.63 29.07
CA ILE A 523 -30.19 -0.53 28.16
C ILE A 523 -30.83 -0.80 26.81
N LYS A 524 -31.39 0.25 26.20
CA LYS A 524 -31.84 0.22 24.81
C LYS A 524 -30.82 0.91 23.91
N ASP A 525 -30.74 0.46 22.66
CA ASP A 525 -29.86 1.03 21.64
C ASP A 525 -28.40 1.18 22.13
N LEU A 526 -27.85 0.05 22.56
CA LEU A 526 -26.49 -0.10 23.05
C LEU A 526 -25.49 0.28 21.96
N LEU A 527 -24.64 1.26 22.27
CA LEU A 527 -23.52 1.67 21.41
C LEU A 527 -22.31 0.77 21.66
N ARG A 528 -21.93 0.60 22.93
CA ARG A 528 -20.75 -0.19 23.31
C ARG A 528 -20.80 -0.68 24.75
N ILE A 529 -19.94 -1.64 25.05
CA ILE A 529 -19.59 -2.06 26.42
C ILE A 529 -18.11 -1.81 26.60
N GLU A 530 -17.73 -1.19 27.73
CA GLU A 530 -16.35 -0.87 28.05
C GLU A 530 -15.97 -1.38 29.45
N LYS A 531 -14.72 -1.79 29.60
CA LYS A 531 -14.13 -2.24 30.87
C LYS A 531 -13.87 -1.02 31.77
N LEU A 532 -14.18 -1.14 33.06
CA LEU A 532 -13.93 -0.10 34.08
C LEU A 532 -12.55 -0.24 34.74
#